data_AF-A0A369USH9-F1
#
_entry.id   AF-A0A369USH9-F1
#
_cell.length_a   1.000
_cell.length_b   1.000
_cell.length_c   1.000
_cell.angle_alpha   90.00
_cell.angle_beta   90.00
_cell.angle_gamma   90.00
#
_symmetry.space_group_name_H-M   'P 1'
#
loop_
_entity.id
_entity.type
_entity.pdbx_description
1 polymer ?
#
loop_
_entity_poly.entity_id
_entity_poly.type
_entity_poly.pdbx_seq_one_letter_code
_entity_poly.pdbx_strand_id
1 'polypeptide(L)'
;MRRVETVAADTPFSERLGNGFSYPLRGAALATCVALAISHYVVLLPGFIGSLASILVWAATWRYAADCMLHTAHGYADPPDVSIHGNDSSGRGLTFIHILAVLLCAFTALFHLHLLWVLLVLLALTFPAIDMSMAFDGNVLLALNPLNWWRIISSFGMAYLIPVAINLLLVVLIVIASVLTAMLPKLLAIPLFAFAYTYLIVLGFHLMGAMIHQRHEQFGLIPEAQILVEENKQDADQQLLAEVDELAPQHPQQAIGLLVTRLQNRSAPASIHLAYRKLLQRQGLRDGLLVHGQIWIAALMVSGESRRALGLVQECGEIDPAFLPDDPRNAGELADLAARLGMSRLALKLCRGYLATWPRDGKAPHYGLLAAQQLGERLDQPTEAIVLLGKLRTAWPDHPLRGEIDALARQLQAQHS
;
A
#
# COMPACT_ATOMS: atom_id res chain seq x y z
N MET A 1 -0.60 11.26 -5.19
CA MET A 1 -1.09 10.00 -5.79
C MET A 1 0.04 8.98 -5.72
N ARG A 2 -0.26 7.73 -5.31
CA ARG A 2 0.75 6.65 -5.27
C ARG A 2 1.15 6.32 -6.71
N ARG A 3 2.45 6.18 -6.97
CA ARG A 3 2.94 5.76 -8.30
C ARG A 3 2.34 4.40 -8.63
N VAL A 4 1.93 4.23 -9.89
CA VAL A 4 1.40 2.97 -10.38
C VAL A 4 2.56 2.29 -11.09
N GLU A 5 3.07 1.20 -10.50
CA GLU A 5 4.12 0.41 -11.13
C GLU A 5 3.46 -0.50 -12.17
N THR A 6 3.89 -0.40 -13.43
CA THR A 6 3.31 -1.11 -14.57
C THR A 6 4.32 -2.01 -15.26
N VAL A 7 3.85 -3.08 -15.90
CA VAL A 7 4.69 -3.92 -16.78
C VAL A 7 4.22 -3.75 -18.21
N ALA A 8 5.14 -3.48 -19.13
CA ALA A 8 4.83 -3.33 -20.54
C ALA A 8 4.21 -4.63 -21.11
N ALA A 9 3.20 -4.49 -21.98
CA ALA A 9 2.46 -5.63 -22.51
C ALA A 9 3.30 -6.52 -23.45
N ASP A 10 4.32 -5.94 -24.09
CA ASP A 10 5.26 -6.60 -24.99
C ASP A 10 6.39 -7.35 -24.26
N THR A 11 6.47 -7.25 -22.92
CA THR A 11 7.48 -7.98 -22.14
C THR A 11 7.38 -9.49 -22.41
N PRO A 12 8.46 -10.15 -22.85
CA PRO A 12 8.42 -11.57 -23.20
C PRO A 12 7.92 -12.45 -22.06
N PHE A 13 7.06 -13.42 -22.38
CA PHE A 13 6.51 -14.32 -21.35
C PHE A 13 7.60 -15.10 -20.60
N SER A 14 8.71 -15.46 -21.25
CA SER A 14 9.84 -16.12 -20.61
C SER A 14 10.45 -15.29 -19.47
N GLU A 15 10.51 -13.98 -19.65
CA GLU A 15 10.98 -13.05 -18.63
C GLU A 15 9.95 -12.91 -17.50
N ARG A 16 8.66 -12.79 -17.86
CA ARG A 16 7.57 -12.79 -16.86
C ARG A 16 7.50 -14.08 -16.05
N LEU A 17 7.79 -15.23 -16.66
CA LEU A 17 7.87 -16.52 -16.00
C LEU A 17 9.03 -16.57 -15.00
N GLY A 18 10.23 -16.14 -15.41
CA GLY A 18 11.41 -16.09 -14.55
C GLY A 18 11.21 -15.15 -13.36
N ASN A 19 10.70 -13.94 -13.62
CA ASN A 19 10.42 -12.96 -12.58
C ASN A 19 9.22 -13.36 -11.70
N GLY A 20 8.26 -14.09 -12.25
CA GLY A 20 7.02 -14.49 -11.60
C GLY A 20 7.23 -15.30 -10.32
N PHE A 21 8.28 -16.12 -10.22
CA PHE A 21 8.60 -16.86 -8.99
C PHE A 21 8.83 -15.93 -7.77
N SER A 22 9.26 -14.70 -8.00
CA SER A 22 9.41 -13.73 -6.92
C SER A 22 8.12 -12.99 -6.58
N TYR A 23 7.09 -13.06 -7.43
CA TYR A 23 5.84 -12.31 -7.26
C TYR A 23 5.12 -12.59 -5.92
N PRO A 24 4.90 -13.86 -5.50
CA PRO A 24 4.26 -14.12 -4.21
C PRO A 24 5.12 -13.75 -3.00
N LEU A 25 6.41 -13.45 -3.21
CA LEU A 25 7.37 -13.07 -2.17
C LEU A 25 7.56 -11.55 -2.07
N ARG A 26 6.83 -10.76 -2.84
CA ARG A 26 6.93 -9.30 -2.87
C ARG A 26 5.73 -8.63 -2.20
N GLY A 27 5.97 -7.45 -1.64
CA GLY A 27 4.94 -6.50 -1.20
C GLY A 27 3.79 -7.13 -0.40
N ALA A 28 2.56 -6.80 -0.81
CA ALA A 28 1.34 -7.28 -0.18
C ALA A 28 1.10 -8.80 -0.35
N ALA A 29 1.61 -9.43 -1.41
CA ALA A 29 1.43 -10.86 -1.62
C ALA A 29 2.13 -11.70 -0.56
N LEU A 30 3.35 -11.35 -0.16
CA LEU A 30 4.05 -12.08 0.90
C LEU A 30 3.28 -11.99 2.22
N ALA A 31 2.88 -10.77 2.60
CA ALA A 31 2.10 -10.54 3.82
C ALA A 31 0.79 -11.33 3.81
N THR A 32 0.09 -11.36 2.67
CA THR A 32 -1.17 -12.09 2.50
C THR A 32 -0.96 -13.60 2.52
N CYS A 33 0.07 -14.12 1.85
CA CYS A 33 0.41 -15.54 1.87
C CYS A 33 0.74 -16.01 3.29
N VAL A 34 1.50 -15.23 4.06
CA VAL A 34 1.81 -15.51 5.46
C VAL A 34 0.55 -15.46 6.33
N ALA A 35 -0.28 -14.43 6.16
CA ALA A 35 -1.53 -14.29 6.92
C ALA A 35 -2.50 -15.46 6.66
N LEU A 36 -2.67 -15.85 5.40
CA LEU A 36 -3.48 -17.01 5.01
C LEU A 36 -2.88 -18.31 5.56
N ALA A 37 -1.56 -18.48 5.47
CA ALA A 37 -0.87 -19.65 5.99
C ALA A 37 -1.06 -19.83 7.51
N ILE A 38 -0.98 -18.74 8.27
CA ILE A 38 -1.25 -18.75 9.72
C ILE A 38 -2.74 -18.99 9.99
N SER A 39 -3.63 -18.42 9.17
CA SER A 39 -5.08 -18.60 9.31
C SER A 39 -5.50 -20.06 9.21
N HIS A 40 -4.73 -20.91 8.54
CA HIS A 40 -4.99 -22.36 8.51
C HIS A 40 -4.92 -23.06 9.88
N TYR A 41 -4.40 -22.43 10.93
CA TYR A 41 -4.52 -22.97 12.29
C TYR A 41 -5.96 -23.13 12.77
N VAL A 42 -6.94 -22.50 12.11
CA VAL A 42 -8.37 -22.75 12.36
C VAL A 42 -8.77 -24.22 12.21
N VAL A 43 -8.00 -25.02 11.46
CA VAL A 43 -8.21 -26.47 11.34
C VAL A 43 -8.07 -27.21 12.68
N LEU A 44 -7.38 -26.61 13.66
CA LEU A 44 -7.23 -27.16 15.01
C LEU A 44 -8.47 -26.95 15.88
N LEU A 45 -9.42 -26.10 15.45
CA LEU A 45 -10.69 -25.91 16.16
C LEU A 45 -11.55 -27.17 16.04
N PRO A 46 -12.23 -27.58 17.12
CA PRO A 46 -12.98 -28.83 17.14
C PRO A 46 -14.26 -28.77 16.29
N GLY A 47 -14.61 -29.92 15.71
CA GLY A 47 -15.90 -30.17 15.08
C GLY A 47 -16.17 -29.32 13.83
N PHE A 48 -17.45 -29.00 13.61
CA PHE A 48 -17.93 -28.28 12.43
C PHE A 48 -17.32 -26.88 12.28
N ILE A 49 -16.96 -26.23 13.39
CA ILE A 49 -16.39 -24.87 13.39
C ILE A 49 -15.05 -24.86 12.66
N GLY A 50 -14.16 -25.81 12.95
CA GLY A 50 -12.84 -25.92 12.29
C GLY A 50 -12.96 -26.24 10.80
N SER A 51 -13.88 -27.12 10.42
CA SER A 51 -14.15 -27.43 9.01
C SER A 51 -14.70 -26.22 8.24
N LEU A 52 -15.69 -25.53 8.80
CA LEU A 52 -16.26 -24.34 8.19
C LEU A 52 -15.22 -23.22 8.06
N ALA A 53 -14.45 -22.96 9.11
CA ALA A 53 -13.38 -21.97 9.08
C ALA A 53 -12.28 -22.32 8.05
N SER A 54 -11.95 -23.61 7.90
CA SER A 54 -10.98 -24.07 6.90
C SER A 54 -11.47 -23.83 5.46
N ILE A 55 -12.76 -24.03 5.21
CA ILE A 55 -13.39 -23.71 3.90
C ILE A 55 -13.33 -22.20 3.64
N LEU A 56 -13.59 -21.37 4.65
CA LEU A 56 -13.51 -19.91 4.52
C LEU A 56 -12.09 -19.44 4.22
N VAL A 57 -11.08 -19.97 4.90
CA VAL A 57 -9.67 -19.64 4.63
C VAL A 57 -9.27 -20.08 3.23
N TRP A 58 -9.66 -21.30 2.83
CA TRP A 58 -9.41 -21.80 1.48
C TRP A 58 -10.07 -20.93 0.41
N ALA A 59 -11.34 -20.53 0.62
CA ALA A 59 -12.05 -19.61 -0.25
C ALA A 59 -11.35 -18.24 -0.35
N ALA A 60 -10.81 -17.73 0.77
CA ALA A 60 -10.03 -16.51 0.80
C ALA A 60 -8.72 -16.63 0.00
N THR A 61 -8.07 -17.80 0.00
CA THR A 61 -6.89 -18.06 -0.83
C THR A 61 -7.21 -17.93 -2.33
N TRP A 62 -8.30 -18.56 -2.80
CA TRP A 62 -8.73 -18.45 -4.20
C TRP A 62 -9.18 -17.05 -4.58
N ARG A 63 -9.88 -16.36 -3.67
CA ARG A 63 -10.28 -14.96 -3.85
C ARG A 63 -9.06 -14.07 -4.07
N TYR A 64 -8.04 -14.19 -3.22
CA TYR A 64 -6.83 -13.40 -3.35
C TYR A 64 -6.05 -13.72 -4.63
N ALA A 65 -5.96 -15.01 -4.99
CA ALA A 65 -5.34 -15.41 -6.25
C ALA A 65 -6.08 -14.82 -7.47
N ALA A 66 -7.42 -14.80 -7.46
CA ALA A 66 -8.23 -14.16 -8.49
C ALA A 66 -7.91 -12.67 -8.61
N ASP A 67 -7.79 -11.98 -7.47
CA ASP A 67 -7.40 -10.56 -7.44
C ASP A 67 -6.00 -10.37 -8.03
N CYS A 68 -5.02 -11.24 -7.71
CA CYS A 68 -3.68 -11.20 -8.33
C CYS A 68 -3.71 -11.40 -9.85
N MET A 69 -4.54 -12.32 -10.35
CA MET A 69 -4.71 -12.54 -11.80
C MET A 69 -5.30 -11.31 -12.48
N LEU A 70 -6.39 -10.76 -11.94
CA LEU A 70 -7.05 -9.57 -12.47
C LEU A 70 -6.12 -8.35 -12.45
N HIS A 71 -5.42 -8.15 -11.33
CA HIS A 71 -4.48 -7.06 -11.18
C HIS A 71 -3.33 -7.18 -12.18
N THR A 72 -2.78 -8.38 -12.37
CA THR A 72 -1.75 -8.60 -13.39
C THR A 72 -2.30 -8.42 -14.82
N ALA A 73 -3.53 -8.87 -15.08
CA ALA A 73 -4.22 -8.71 -16.36
C ALA A 73 -4.43 -7.24 -16.74
N HIS A 74 -4.64 -6.37 -15.75
CA HIS A 74 -4.75 -4.92 -15.93
C HIS A 74 -3.41 -4.17 -15.96
N GLY A 75 -2.28 -4.89 -15.96
CA GLY A 75 -0.96 -4.31 -16.23
C GLY A 75 -0.19 -3.82 -15.01
N TYR A 76 -0.71 -4.04 -13.80
CA TYR A 76 -0.01 -3.71 -12.56
C TYR A 76 1.19 -4.66 -12.34
N ALA A 77 2.34 -4.09 -11.97
CA ALA A 77 3.56 -4.85 -11.69
C ALA A 77 3.62 -5.44 -10.28
N ASP A 78 3.07 -4.69 -9.33
CA ASP A 78 3.04 -5.09 -7.93
C ASP A 78 1.82 -5.97 -7.62
N PRO A 79 1.89 -6.81 -6.59
CA PRO A 79 0.71 -7.54 -6.11
C PRO A 79 -0.31 -6.60 -5.49
N PRO A 80 -1.62 -6.92 -5.61
CA PRO A 80 -2.68 -6.08 -5.06
C PRO A 80 -2.62 -6.07 -3.53
N ASP A 81 -2.85 -4.90 -2.95
CA ASP A 81 -3.17 -4.77 -1.53
C ASP A 81 -4.51 -5.46 -1.25
N VAL A 82 -4.63 -6.15 -0.12
CA VAL A 82 -5.90 -6.75 0.32
C VAL A 82 -6.87 -5.62 0.66
N SER A 83 -7.65 -5.18 -0.32
CA SER A 83 -8.66 -4.15 -0.16
C SER A 83 -10.05 -4.78 -0.16
N ILE A 84 -10.93 -4.28 0.72
CA ILE A 84 -12.31 -4.75 0.88
C ILE A 84 -13.18 -4.34 -0.34
N HIS A 85 -12.62 -3.61 -1.31
CA HIS A 85 -13.34 -2.99 -2.44
C HIS A 85 -12.91 -3.48 -3.84
N GLY A 86 -12.22 -4.63 -3.95
CA GLY A 86 -11.92 -5.24 -5.25
C GLY A 86 -13.18 -5.65 -6.03
N ASN A 87 -13.05 -5.94 -7.33
CA ASN A 87 -14.16 -6.33 -8.22
C ASN A 87 -14.93 -7.56 -7.68
N ASP A 88 -16.01 -7.29 -6.93
CA ASP A 88 -16.66 -8.25 -6.06
C ASP A 88 -17.35 -9.39 -6.83
N SER A 89 -17.78 -9.18 -8.07
CA SER A 89 -18.49 -10.22 -8.84
C SER A 89 -17.56 -11.33 -9.33
N SER A 90 -16.41 -10.97 -9.91
CA SER A 90 -15.48 -11.95 -10.46
C SER A 90 -14.85 -12.82 -9.39
N GLY A 91 -14.40 -12.21 -8.28
CA GLY A 91 -13.84 -12.95 -7.14
C GLY A 91 -14.84 -13.91 -6.49
N ARG A 92 -16.09 -13.47 -6.26
CA ARG A 92 -17.15 -14.34 -5.71
C ARG A 92 -17.53 -15.46 -6.66
N GLY A 93 -17.64 -15.19 -7.96
CA GLY A 93 -17.94 -16.20 -8.97
C GLY A 93 -16.86 -17.27 -9.03
N LEU A 94 -15.59 -16.87 -8.96
CA LEU A 94 -14.47 -17.80 -8.95
C LEU A 94 -14.48 -18.71 -7.71
N THR A 95 -14.70 -18.12 -6.53
CA THR A 95 -14.85 -18.87 -5.29
C THR A 95 -15.98 -19.89 -5.39
N PHE A 96 -17.14 -19.50 -5.94
CA PHE A 96 -18.28 -20.39 -6.12
C PHE A 96 -17.97 -21.59 -7.03
N ILE A 97 -17.33 -21.36 -8.18
CA ILE A 97 -16.94 -22.42 -9.13
C ILE A 97 -15.97 -23.41 -8.46
N HIS A 98 -14.97 -22.92 -7.74
CA HIS A 98 -14.01 -23.79 -7.05
C HIS A 98 -14.67 -24.61 -5.94
N ILE A 99 -15.59 -24.02 -5.15
CA ILE A 99 -16.37 -24.76 -4.15
C ILE A 99 -17.16 -25.89 -4.82
N LEU A 100 -17.86 -25.59 -5.93
CA LEU A 100 -18.64 -26.58 -6.66
C LEU A 100 -17.76 -27.74 -7.17
N ALA A 101 -16.58 -27.43 -7.69
CA ALA A 101 -15.64 -28.44 -8.16
C ALA A 101 -15.08 -29.30 -7.02
N VAL A 102 -14.77 -28.72 -5.85
CA VAL A 102 -14.37 -29.49 -4.67
C VAL A 102 -15.49 -30.42 -4.21
N LEU A 103 -16.74 -29.93 -4.18
CA LEU A 103 -17.90 -30.76 -3.84
C LEU A 103 -18.08 -31.91 -4.85
N LEU A 104 -17.89 -31.64 -6.14
CA LEU A 104 -17.95 -32.65 -7.20
C LEU A 104 -16.83 -33.70 -7.04
N CYS A 105 -15.60 -33.26 -6.74
CA CYS A 105 -14.48 -34.15 -6.44
C CYS A 105 -14.76 -35.01 -5.21
N ALA A 106 -15.27 -34.42 -4.12
CA ALA A 106 -15.61 -35.14 -2.90
C ALA A 106 -16.71 -36.18 -3.14
N PHE A 107 -17.78 -35.80 -3.85
CA PHE A 107 -18.85 -36.71 -4.26
C PHE A 107 -18.29 -37.87 -5.09
N THR A 108 -17.48 -37.57 -6.12
CA THR A 108 -16.89 -38.58 -7.00
C THR A 108 -15.93 -39.50 -6.23
N ALA A 109 -15.17 -38.98 -5.27
CA ALA A 109 -14.28 -39.78 -4.42
C ALA A 109 -15.04 -40.77 -3.53
N LEU A 110 -16.24 -40.40 -3.05
CA LEU A 110 -17.07 -41.24 -2.20
C LEU A 110 -17.78 -42.36 -2.98
N PHE A 111 -18.24 -42.09 -4.20
CA PHE A 111 -19.08 -43.02 -4.97
C PHE A 111 -18.36 -43.72 -6.13
N HIS A 112 -17.37 -43.08 -6.75
CA HIS A 112 -16.73 -43.53 -7.99
C HIS A 112 -15.23 -43.18 -8.07
N LEU A 113 -14.41 -43.82 -7.24
CA LEU A 113 -12.97 -43.50 -7.12
C LEU A 113 -12.19 -43.54 -8.44
N HIS A 114 -12.51 -44.44 -9.38
CA HIS A 114 -11.84 -44.48 -10.68
C HIS A 114 -12.16 -43.26 -11.56
N LEU A 115 -13.38 -42.72 -11.44
CA LEU A 115 -13.82 -41.55 -12.18
C LEU A 115 -13.19 -40.25 -11.64
N LEU A 116 -12.71 -40.26 -10.38
CA LEU A 116 -12.01 -39.13 -9.77
C LEU A 116 -10.77 -38.76 -10.55
N TRP A 117 -9.96 -39.72 -11.00
CA TRP A 117 -8.75 -39.44 -11.77
C TRP A 117 -9.05 -38.76 -13.10
N VAL A 118 -10.09 -39.23 -13.79
CA VAL A 118 -10.56 -38.61 -15.04
C VAL A 118 -11.04 -37.18 -14.78
N LEU A 119 -11.82 -36.98 -13.71
CA LEU A 119 -12.29 -35.67 -13.30
C LEU A 119 -11.12 -34.73 -12.97
N LEU A 120 -10.13 -35.17 -12.22
CA LEU A 120 -8.96 -34.36 -11.85
C LEU A 120 -8.15 -33.91 -13.08
N VAL A 121 -7.97 -34.79 -14.07
CA VAL A 121 -7.30 -34.43 -15.34
C VAL A 121 -8.13 -33.43 -16.13
N LEU A 122 -9.45 -33.65 -16.21
CA LEU A 122 -10.36 -32.72 -16.90
C LEU A 122 -10.34 -31.34 -16.23
N LEU A 123 -10.41 -31.30 -14.91
CA LEU A 123 -10.33 -30.07 -14.12
C LEU A 123 -8.97 -29.38 -14.33
N ALA A 124 -7.85 -30.11 -14.22
CA ALA A 124 -6.52 -29.53 -14.45
C ALA A 124 -6.38 -28.88 -15.84
N LEU A 125 -7.03 -29.47 -16.87
CA LEU A 125 -7.05 -28.94 -18.22
C LEU A 125 -8.01 -27.75 -18.40
N THR A 126 -9.18 -27.76 -17.77
CA THR A 126 -10.26 -26.78 -18.04
C THR A 126 -10.27 -25.60 -17.07
N PHE A 127 -9.77 -25.77 -15.85
CA PHE A 127 -9.76 -24.70 -14.84
C PHE A 127 -9.08 -23.42 -15.29
N PRO A 128 -7.88 -23.44 -15.92
CA PRO A 128 -7.26 -22.20 -16.37
C PRO A 128 -8.15 -21.41 -17.32
N ALA A 129 -8.90 -22.09 -18.20
CA ALA A 129 -9.85 -21.44 -19.10
C ALA A 129 -11.07 -20.87 -18.34
N ILE A 130 -11.57 -21.58 -17.33
CA ILE A 130 -12.64 -21.09 -16.46
C ILE A 130 -12.17 -19.82 -15.71
N ASP A 131 -10.96 -19.87 -15.16
CA ASP A 131 -10.36 -18.78 -14.39
C ASP A 131 -10.12 -17.54 -15.25
N MET A 132 -9.49 -17.73 -16.41
CA MET A 132 -9.30 -16.65 -17.38
C MET A 132 -10.63 -16.09 -17.89
N SER A 133 -11.66 -16.92 -18.09
CA SER A 133 -12.97 -16.42 -18.51
C SER A 133 -13.62 -15.49 -17.49
N MET A 134 -13.46 -15.79 -16.20
CA MET A 134 -13.98 -14.95 -15.13
C MET A 134 -13.22 -13.61 -15.06
N ALA A 135 -11.96 -13.59 -15.49
CA ALA A 135 -11.19 -12.35 -15.63
C ALA A 135 -11.75 -11.44 -16.74
N PHE A 136 -12.29 -12.02 -17.82
CA PHE A 136 -12.81 -11.27 -18.96
C PHE A 136 -14.21 -10.72 -18.75
N ASP A 137 -15.14 -11.60 -18.36
CA ASP A 137 -16.57 -11.28 -18.44
C ASP A 137 -17.25 -11.18 -17.06
N GLY A 138 -16.57 -11.62 -15.99
CA GLY A 138 -17.13 -11.72 -14.64
C GLY A 138 -18.40 -12.57 -14.54
N ASN A 139 -18.75 -13.31 -15.61
CA ASN A 139 -20.01 -14.03 -15.75
C ASN A 139 -19.79 -15.53 -15.56
N VAL A 140 -20.29 -16.05 -14.44
CA VAL A 140 -20.19 -17.46 -14.04
C VAL A 140 -20.79 -18.41 -15.09
N LEU A 141 -21.90 -18.04 -15.73
CA LEU A 141 -22.54 -18.91 -16.73
C LEU A 141 -21.69 -19.04 -17.99
N LEU A 142 -21.06 -17.95 -18.40
CA LEU A 142 -20.15 -17.95 -19.55
C LEU A 142 -18.85 -18.68 -19.22
N ALA A 143 -18.36 -18.54 -17.98
CA ALA A 143 -17.18 -19.26 -17.50
C ALA A 143 -17.39 -20.78 -17.41
N LEU A 144 -18.62 -21.26 -17.28
CA LEU A 144 -18.96 -22.69 -17.29
C LEU A 144 -19.33 -23.24 -18.68
N ASN A 145 -19.30 -22.42 -19.72
CA ASN A 145 -19.67 -22.82 -21.08
C ASN A 145 -18.49 -23.53 -21.80
N PRO A 146 -18.62 -24.81 -22.21
CA PRO A 146 -17.56 -25.55 -22.89
C PRO A 146 -17.10 -24.91 -24.22
N LEU A 147 -18.00 -24.23 -24.94
CA LEU A 147 -17.63 -23.53 -26.17
C LEU A 147 -16.68 -22.36 -25.87
N ASN A 148 -16.87 -21.71 -24.73
CA ASN A 148 -16.00 -20.63 -24.29
C ASN A 148 -14.64 -21.16 -23.82
N TRP A 149 -14.59 -22.34 -23.18
CA TRP A 149 -13.32 -23.00 -22.87
C TRP A 149 -12.52 -23.28 -24.14
N TRP A 150 -13.17 -23.81 -25.17
CA TRP A 150 -12.51 -24.05 -26.46
C TRP A 150 -11.97 -22.76 -27.08
N ARG A 151 -12.75 -21.66 -27.04
CA ARG A 151 -12.31 -20.33 -27.51
C ARG A 151 -11.05 -19.86 -26.77
N ILE A 152 -11.02 -19.98 -25.45
CA ILE A 152 -9.87 -19.57 -24.65
C ILE A 152 -8.65 -20.45 -24.97
N ILE A 153 -8.80 -21.77 -24.93
CA ILE A 153 -7.71 -22.71 -25.22
C ILE A 153 -7.14 -22.47 -26.63
N SER A 154 -7.99 -22.34 -27.64
CA SER A 154 -7.56 -22.09 -29.02
C SER A 154 -6.93 -20.71 -29.20
N SER A 155 -7.37 -19.69 -28.46
CA SER A 155 -6.76 -18.36 -28.52
C SER A 155 -5.30 -18.37 -28.04
N PHE A 156 -4.99 -19.11 -26.97
CA PHE A 156 -3.63 -19.22 -26.42
C PHE A 156 -2.77 -20.28 -27.13
N GLY A 157 -3.37 -21.30 -27.74
CA GLY A 157 -2.65 -22.39 -28.41
C GLY A 157 -1.76 -23.17 -27.45
N MET A 158 -0.54 -23.50 -27.87
CA MET A 158 0.42 -24.25 -27.03
C MET A 158 0.80 -23.53 -25.73
N ALA A 159 0.70 -22.20 -25.67
CA ALA A 159 0.98 -21.44 -24.46
C ALA A 159 0.01 -21.77 -23.32
N TYR A 160 -1.19 -22.31 -23.63
CA TYR A 160 -2.15 -22.76 -22.63
C TYR A 160 -1.63 -23.94 -21.78
N LEU A 161 -0.64 -24.69 -22.26
CA LEU A 161 -0.04 -25.78 -21.46
C LEU A 161 0.71 -25.28 -20.22
N ILE A 162 1.07 -24.00 -20.17
CA ILE A 162 1.82 -23.41 -19.05
C ILE A 162 0.97 -23.40 -17.76
N PRO A 163 -0.24 -22.79 -17.72
CA PRO A 163 -1.07 -22.86 -16.52
C PRO A 163 -1.55 -24.28 -16.21
N VAL A 164 -1.72 -25.14 -17.23
CA VAL A 164 -2.00 -26.57 -17.01
C VAL A 164 -0.85 -27.25 -16.27
N ALA A 165 0.41 -27.00 -16.65
CA ALA A 165 1.58 -27.54 -15.97
C ALA A 165 1.69 -27.03 -14.52
N ILE A 166 1.32 -25.77 -14.25
CA ILE A 166 1.28 -25.23 -12.88
C ILE A 166 0.21 -25.92 -12.04
N ASN A 167 -0.99 -26.16 -12.59
CA ASN A 167 -2.02 -26.94 -11.92
C ASN A 167 -1.57 -28.37 -11.60
N LEU A 168 -0.86 -29.02 -12.53
CA LEU A 168 -0.28 -30.35 -12.29
C LEU A 168 0.80 -30.29 -11.19
N LEU A 169 1.64 -29.26 -11.16
CA LEU A 169 2.63 -29.05 -10.10
C LEU A 169 1.97 -28.83 -8.74
N LEU A 170 0.84 -28.12 -8.69
CA LEU A 170 -0.01 -27.98 -7.50
C LEU A 170 -0.48 -29.35 -6.99
N VAL A 171 -0.99 -30.20 -7.87
CA VAL A 171 -1.40 -31.57 -7.51
C VAL A 171 -0.22 -32.35 -6.93
N VAL A 172 0.95 -32.29 -7.58
CA VAL A 172 2.17 -32.95 -7.09
C VAL A 172 2.58 -32.41 -5.71
N LEU A 173 2.54 -31.10 -5.50
CA LEU A 173 2.87 -30.49 -4.22
C LEU A 173 1.91 -30.94 -3.11
N ILE A 174 0.61 -31.02 -3.40
CA ILE A 174 -0.40 -31.52 -2.46
C ILE A 174 -0.08 -32.96 -2.05
N VAL A 175 0.30 -33.82 -3.01
CA VAL A 175 0.73 -35.20 -2.72
C VAL A 175 2.00 -35.23 -1.88
N ILE A 176 3.04 -34.49 -2.26
CA ILE A 176 4.31 -34.41 -1.51
C ILE A 176 4.07 -33.93 -0.07
N ALA A 177 3.25 -32.90 0.10
CA ALA A 177 2.95 -32.37 1.42
C ALA A 177 2.13 -33.34 2.28
N SER A 178 1.23 -34.13 1.68
CA SER A 178 0.52 -35.19 2.39
C SER A 178 1.48 -36.23 2.98
N VAL A 179 2.62 -36.47 2.32
CA VAL A 179 3.68 -37.36 2.80
C VAL A 179 4.57 -36.66 3.85
N LEU A 180 5.01 -35.42 3.58
CA LEU A 180 5.88 -34.67 4.51
C LEU A 180 5.20 -34.32 5.83
N THR A 181 3.90 -34.01 5.81
CA THR A 181 3.11 -33.71 7.01
C THR A 181 3.04 -34.92 7.96
N ALA A 182 3.29 -36.14 7.48
CA ALA A 182 3.42 -37.32 8.33
C ALA A 182 4.75 -37.36 9.12
N MET A 183 5.77 -36.60 8.69
CA MET A 183 7.11 -36.59 9.30
C MET A 183 7.39 -35.34 10.15
N LEU A 184 6.57 -34.30 10.06
CA LEU A 184 6.71 -33.04 10.79
C LEU A 184 5.68 -32.91 11.93
N PRO A 185 6.01 -32.19 13.03
CA PRO A 185 5.01 -31.80 14.01
C PRO A 185 3.88 -31.00 13.34
N LYS A 186 2.62 -31.32 13.64
CA LYS A 186 1.44 -30.69 13.02
C LYS A 186 1.49 -29.15 13.06
N LEU A 187 2.00 -28.58 14.15
CA LEU A 187 2.17 -27.14 14.34
C LEU A 187 3.06 -26.49 13.26
N LEU A 188 4.06 -27.19 12.75
CA LEU A 188 4.94 -26.72 11.67
C LEU A 188 4.42 -27.13 10.29
N ALA A 189 3.85 -28.33 10.18
CA ALA A 189 3.40 -28.88 8.92
C ALA A 189 2.24 -28.07 8.29
N ILE A 190 1.30 -27.61 9.12
CA ILE A 190 0.11 -26.84 8.68
C ILE A 190 0.50 -25.53 7.97
N PRO A 191 1.20 -24.57 8.61
CA PRO A 191 1.50 -23.29 7.96
C PRO A 191 2.49 -23.44 6.81
N LEU A 192 3.42 -24.39 6.86
CA LEU A 192 4.40 -24.60 5.80
C LEU A 192 3.72 -25.12 4.53
N PHE A 193 2.84 -26.12 4.68
CA PHE A 193 2.02 -26.59 3.57
C PHE A 193 1.10 -25.48 3.06
N ALA A 194 0.46 -24.76 3.99
CA ALA A 194 -0.46 -23.69 3.64
C ALA A 194 0.21 -22.59 2.82
N PHE A 195 1.41 -22.19 3.21
CA PHE A 195 2.20 -21.22 2.47
C PHE A 195 2.62 -21.75 1.09
N ALA A 196 3.10 -23.00 1.01
CA ALA A 196 3.58 -23.58 -0.24
C ALA A 196 2.47 -23.72 -1.30
N TYR A 197 1.28 -24.19 -0.91
CA TYR A 197 0.17 -24.28 -1.87
C TYR A 197 -0.37 -22.89 -2.24
N THR A 198 -0.50 -21.97 -1.28
CA THR A 198 -0.93 -20.58 -1.53
C THR A 198 0.02 -19.89 -2.50
N TYR A 199 1.33 -20.06 -2.31
CA TYR A 199 2.37 -19.55 -3.19
C TYR A 199 2.16 -20.03 -4.63
N LEU A 200 1.94 -21.33 -4.84
CA LEU A 200 1.75 -21.87 -6.20
C LEU A 200 0.43 -21.41 -6.84
N ILE A 201 -0.65 -21.29 -6.07
CA ILE A 201 -1.92 -20.74 -6.59
C ILE A 201 -1.70 -19.29 -7.03
N VAL A 202 -1.13 -18.45 -6.16
CA VAL A 202 -0.86 -17.03 -6.49
C VAL A 202 0.07 -16.91 -7.71
N LEU A 203 1.12 -17.74 -7.78
CA LEU A 203 2.02 -17.79 -8.93
C LEU A 203 1.28 -18.18 -10.22
N GLY A 204 0.45 -19.23 -10.17
CA GLY A 204 -0.35 -19.67 -11.31
C GLY A 204 -1.27 -18.58 -11.82
N PHE A 205 -2.01 -17.95 -10.90
CA PHE A 205 -2.93 -16.87 -11.22
C PHE A 205 -2.22 -15.62 -11.75
N HIS A 206 -1.09 -15.25 -11.18
CA HIS A 206 -0.24 -14.18 -11.70
C HIS A 206 0.19 -14.47 -13.14
N LEU A 207 0.66 -15.69 -13.44
CA LEU A 207 1.09 -16.06 -14.78
C LEU A 207 -0.08 -16.12 -15.78
N MET A 208 -1.26 -16.56 -15.35
CA MET A 208 -2.47 -16.47 -16.16
C MET A 208 -2.83 -15.01 -16.47
N GLY A 209 -2.77 -14.13 -15.47
CA GLY A 209 -2.96 -12.69 -15.65
C GLY A 209 -1.93 -12.09 -16.59
N ALA A 210 -0.67 -12.53 -16.52
CA ALA A 210 0.38 -12.10 -17.44
C ALA A 210 0.10 -12.52 -18.89
N MET A 211 -0.42 -13.73 -19.12
CA MET A 211 -0.84 -14.19 -20.44
C MET A 211 -2.01 -13.37 -20.99
N ILE A 212 -2.98 -13.04 -20.13
CA ILE A 212 -4.11 -12.16 -20.47
C ILE A 212 -3.57 -10.78 -20.87
N HIS A 213 -2.72 -10.18 -20.03
CA HIS A 213 -2.18 -8.85 -20.26
C HIS A 213 -1.39 -8.76 -21.57
N GLN A 214 -0.57 -9.77 -21.89
CA GLN A 214 0.19 -9.80 -23.14
C GLN A 214 -0.72 -9.78 -24.39
N ARG A 215 -1.96 -10.25 -24.26
CA ARG A 215 -2.94 -10.35 -25.35
C ARG A 215 -4.17 -9.48 -25.13
N HIS A 216 -4.08 -8.46 -24.29
CA HIS A 216 -5.21 -7.64 -23.87
C HIS A 216 -5.99 -7.07 -25.08
N GLU A 217 -5.29 -6.61 -26.12
CA GLU A 217 -5.90 -6.12 -27.36
C GLU A 217 -6.77 -7.17 -28.07
N GLN A 218 -6.33 -8.44 -28.12
CA GLN A 218 -7.08 -9.53 -28.76
C GLN A 218 -8.40 -9.82 -28.03
N PHE A 219 -8.45 -9.52 -26.74
CA PHE A 219 -9.63 -9.68 -25.89
C PHE A 219 -10.41 -8.37 -25.71
N GLY A 220 -10.01 -7.27 -26.36
CA GLY A 220 -10.67 -5.97 -26.23
C GLY A 220 -10.55 -5.35 -24.83
N LEU A 221 -9.56 -5.76 -24.04
CA LEU A 221 -9.32 -5.26 -22.70
C LEU A 221 -8.40 -4.04 -22.76
N ILE A 222 -8.74 -2.99 -22.01
CA ILE A 222 -7.85 -1.84 -21.81
C ILE A 222 -7.23 -1.98 -20.42
N PRO A 223 -5.89 -2.07 -20.29
CA PRO A 223 -5.24 -2.22 -18.98
C PRO A 223 -5.49 -0.98 -18.10
N GLU A 224 -6.14 -1.16 -16.94
CA GLU A 224 -6.46 -0.05 -16.02
C GLU A 224 -5.20 0.68 -15.53
N ALA A 225 -4.10 -0.06 -15.33
CA ALA A 225 -2.87 0.54 -14.85
C ALA A 225 -2.32 1.58 -15.84
N GLN A 226 -2.48 1.35 -17.15
CA GLN A 226 -2.10 2.31 -18.19
C GLN A 226 -2.99 3.55 -18.16
N ILE A 227 -4.32 3.38 -18.02
CA ILE A 227 -5.26 4.51 -17.87
C ILE A 227 -4.84 5.38 -16.67
N LEU A 228 -4.54 4.75 -15.53
CA LEU A 228 -4.10 5.48 -14.34
C LEU A 228 -2.75 6.17 -14.53
N VAL A 229 -1.79 5.56 -15.25
CA VAL A 229 -0.51 6.20 -15.59
C VAL A 229 -0.74 7.46 -16.43
N GLU A 230 -1.63 7.38 -17.43
CA GLU A 230 -1.99 8.49 -18.31
C GLU A 230 -2.76 9.59 -17.57
N GLU A 231 -3.79 9.24 -16.79
CA GLU A 231 -4.56 10.18 -15.96
C GLU A 231 -3.68 10.91 -14.94
N ASN A 232 -2.75 10.19 -14.32
CA ASN A 232 -1.79 10.76 -13.38
C ASN A 232 -0.62 11.48 -14.08
N LYS A 233 -0.55 11.46 -15.42
CA LYS A 233 0.55 12.04 -16.22
C LYS A 233 1.94 11.57 -15.77
N GLN A 234 2.05 10.32 -15.31
CA GLN A 234 3.30 9.82 -14.72
C GLN A 234 4.45 9.79 -15.74
N ASP A 235 4.16 9.42 -16.99
CA ASP A 235 5.17 9.38 -18.05
C ASP A 235 5.61 10.79 -18.48
N ALA A 236 4.65 11.72 -18.61
CA ALA A 236 4.96 13.11 -18.91
C ALA A 236 5.80 13.77 -17.80
N ASP A 237 5.52 13.45 -16.53
CA ASP A 237 6.30 13.93 -15.40
C ASP A 237 7.71 13.31 -15.37
N GLN A 238 7.88 12.06 -15.78
CA GLN A 238 9.20 11.44 -15.92
C GLN A 238 10.02 12.06 -17.06
N GLN A 239 9.41 12.28 -18.22
CA GLN A 239 10.05 12.96 -19.36
C GLN A 239 10.47 14.37 -19.00
N LEU A 240 9.58 15.13 -18.32
CA LEU A 240 9.89 16.45 -17.81
C LEU A 240 11.07 16.44 -16.83
N LEU A 241 11.14 15.47 -15.93
CA LEU A 241 12.26 15.35 -14.98
C LEU A 241 13.58 15.05 -15.70
N ALA A 242 13.56 14.18 -16.72
CA ALA A 242 14.74 13.90 -17.54
C ALA A 242 15.21 15.14 -18.31
N GLU A 243 14.29 15.87 -18.94
CA GLU A 243 14.56 17.13 -19.63
C GLU A 243 15.15 18.17 -18.66
N VAL A 244 14.58 18.29 -17.47
CA VAL A 244 15.08 19.19 -16.42
C VAL A 244 16.49 18.80 -15.96
N ASP A 245 16.78 17.52 -15.78
CA ASP A 245 18.11 17.05 -15.37
C ASP A 245 19.18 17.29 -16.46
N GLU A 246 18.81 17.17 -17.74
CA GLU A 246 19.69 17.49 -18.88
C GLU A 246 19.91 19.01 -19.04
N LEU A 247 18.85 19.80 -18.87
CA LEU A 247 18.88 21.25 -19.10
C LEU A 247 19.49 22.02 -17.93
N ALA A 248 19.30 21.58 -16.69
CA ALA A 248 19.67 22.29 -15.46
C ALA A 248 21.16 22.71 -15.37
N PRO A 249 22.16 21.93 -15.84
CA PRO A 249 23.56 22.34 -15.80
C PRO A 249 23.88 23.55 -16.69
N GLN A 250 23.19 23.71 -17.82
CA GLN A 250 23.48 24.75 -18.82
C GLN A 250 22.53 25.94 -18.68
N HIS A 251 21.25 25.69 -18.42
CA HIS A 251 20.18 26.68 -18.39
C HIS A 251 19.28 26.51 -17.15
N PRO A 252 19.79 26.76 -15.94
CA PRO A 252 19.06 26.48 -14.71
C PRO A 252 17.76 27.30 -14.57
N GLN A 253 17.72 28.54 -15.05
CA GLN A 253 16.49 29.36 -15.00
C GLN A 253 15.38 28.81 -15.90
N GLN A 254 15.74 28.23 -17.06
CA GLN A 254 14.76 27.60 -17.95
C GLN A 254 14.22 26.32 -17.33
N ALA A 255 15.09 25.48 -16.76
CA ALA A 255 14.70 24.27 -16.03
C ALA A 255 13.78 24.58 -14.83
N ILE A 256 14.05 25.66 -14.09
CA ILE A 256 13.14 26.18 -13.05
C ILE A 256 11.77 26.54 -13.66
N GLY A 257 11.75 27.25 -14.78
CA GLY A 257 10.52 27.66 -15.47
C GLY A 257 9.63 26.49 -15.88
N LEU A 258 10.22 25.41 -16.39
CA LEU A 258 9.51 24.17 -16.74
C LEU A 258 8.82 23.56 -15.51
N LEU A 259 9.55 23.43 -14.40
CA LEU A 259 9.00 22.90 -13.15
C LEU A 259 7.92 23.79 -12.53
N VAL A 260 8.10 25.12 -12.56
CA VAL A 260 7.09 26.08 -12.09
C VAL A 260 5.78 25.92 -12.86
N THR A 261 5.87 25.81 -14.19
CA THR A 261 4.69 25.59 -15.05
C THR A 261 3.96 24.30 -14.67
N ARG A 262 4.70 23.22 -14.39
CA ARG A 262 4.09 21.96 -13.96
C ARG A 262 3.48 22.03 -12.55
N LEU A 263 4.10 22.78 -11.65
CA LEU A 263 3.65 22.98 -10.26
C LEU A 263 2.38 23.85 -10.16
N GLN A 264 2.07 24.67 -11.17
CA GLN A 264 0.81 25.42 -11.22
C GLN A 264 -0.43 24.50 -11.38
N ASN A 265 -0.25 23.28 -11.86
CA ASN A 265 -1.31 22.28 -11.93
C ASN A 265 -1.56 21.71 -10.53
N ARG A 266 -2.83 21.69 -10.08
CA ARG A 266 -3.25 21.38 -8.70
C ARG A 266 -2.80 20.02 -8.12
N SER A 267 -2.30 19.09 -8.95
CA SER A 267 -1.80 17.78 -8.52
C SER A 267 -0.41 17.52 -9.11
N ALA A 268 0.62 18.13 -8.53
CA ALA A 268 2.02 17.80 -8.83
C ALA A 268 2.50 16.68 -7.90
N PRO A 269 3.16 15.63 -8.44
CA PRO A 269 3.71 14.59 -7.60
C PRO A 269 4.91 15.11 -6.82
N ALA A 270 5.18 14.44 -5.71
CA ALA A 270 6.30 14.70 -4.82
C ALA A 270 7.67 14.79 -5.53
N SER A 271 7.90 14.02 -6.59
CA SER A 271 9.15 14.04 -7.37
C SER A 271 9.39 15.40 -8.02
N ILE A 272 8.35 16.03 -8.56
CA ILE A 272 8.43 17.38 -9.17
C ILE A 272 8.76 18.43 -8.11
N HIS A 273 8.13 18.36 -6.94
CA HIS A 273 8.46 19.25 -5.81
C HIS A 273 9.92 19.10 -5.36
N LEU A 274 10.41 17.87 -5.24
CA LEU A 274 11.80 17.60 -4.87
C LEU A 274 12.79 18.09 -5.92
N ALA A 275 12.53 17.85 -7.21
CA ALA A 275 13.37 18.34 -8.29
C ALA A 275 13.45 19.87 -8.28
N TYR A 276 12.32 20.54 -8.09
CA TYR A 276 12.24 21.99 -7.97
C TYR A 276 13.07 22.51 -6.81
N ARG A 277 12.87 21.96 -5.60
CA ARG A 277 13.66 22.35 -4.42
C ARG A 277 15.16 22.10 -4.60
N LYS A 278 15.55 20.94 -5.14
CA LYS A 278 16.96 20.62 -5.41
C LYS A 278 17.59 21.65 -6.35
N LEU A 279 16.86 22.10 -7.36
CA LEU A 279 17.33 23.12 -8.30
C LEU A 279 17.45 24.49 -7.62
N LEU A 280 16.47 24.89 -6.80
CA LEU A 280 16.55 26.12 -6.00
C LEU A 280 17.73 26.10 -5.01
N GLN A 281 17.97 24.98 -4.33
CA GLN A 281 19.11 24.79 -3.42
C GLN A 281 20.45 24.98 -4.17
N ARG A 282 20.59 24.34 -5.35
CA ARG A 282 21.80 24.48 -6.19
C ARG A 282 22.03 25.92 -6.67
N GLN A 283 20.97 26.67 -6.94
CA GLN A 283 21.04 28.07 -7.35
C GLN A 283 21.13 29.05 -6.17
N GLY A 284 21.11 28.57 -4.92
CA GLY A 284 21.14 29.41 -3.72
C GLY A 284 19.89 30.28 -3.53
N LEU A 285 18.77 29.92 -4.16
CA LEU A 285 17.50 30.68 -4.12
C LEU A 285 16.72 30.39 -2.83
N ARG A 286 17.23 30.90 -1.71
CA ARG A 286 16.70 30.66 -0.35
C ARG A 286 15.27 31.14 -0.18
N ASP A 287 14.93 32.33 -0.64
CA ASP A 287 13.57 32.87 -0.52
C ASP A 287 12.55 31.98 -1.26
N GLY A 288 12.92 31.47 -2.44
CA GLY A 288 12.10 30.52 -3.20
C GLY A 288 11.88 29.21 -2.45
N LEU A 289 12.88 28.71 -1.72
CA LEU A 289 12.75 27.50 -0.90
C LEU A 289 11.78 27.70 0.28
N LEU A 290 11.78 28.88 0.89
CA LEU A 290 10.88 29.22 1.99
C LEU A 290 9.43 29.36 1.49
N VAL A 291 9.23 30.12 0.40
CA VAL A 291 7.89 30.30 -0.22
C VAL A 291 7.33 28.96 -0.67
N HIS A 292 8.11 28.15 -1.37
CA HIS A 292 7.67 26.82 -1.77
C HIS A 292 7.45 25.89 -0.58
N GLY A 293 8.25 26.05 0.49
CA GLY A 293 8.08 25.36 1.76
C GLY A 293 6.68 25.55 2.33
N GLN A 294 6.21 26.80 2.43
CA GLN A 294 4.86 27.11 2.90
C GLN A 294 3.77 26.40 2.09
N ILE A 295 3.84 26.53 0.76
CA ILE A 295 2.86 25.96 -0.16
C ILE A 295 2.82 24.44 -0.04
N TRP A 296 3.99 23.80 -0.02
CA TRP A 296 4.06 22.34 -0.03
C TRP A 296 3.77 21.73 1.34
N ILE A 297 4.16 22.37 2.45
CA ILE A 297 3.74 21.97 3.81
C ILE A 297 2.22 21.93 3.88
N ALA A 298 1.53 22.99 3.43
CA ALA A 298 0.07 23.02 3.45
C ALA A 298 -0.55 21.89 2.62
N ALA A 299 -0.03 21.62 1.42
CA ALA A 299 -0.51 20.52 0.57
C ALA A 299 -0.28 19.13 1.20
N LEU A 300 0.87 18.92 1.85
CA LEU A 300 1.19 17.67 2.55
C LEU A 300 0.29 17.46 3.77
N MET A 301 -0.04 18.52 4.50
CA MET A 301 -0.98 18.45 5.63
C MET A 301 -2.38 18.05 5.18
N VAL A 302 -2.88 18.62 4.07
CA VAL A 302 -4.16 18.22 3.47
C VAL A 302 -4.16 16.75 3.02
N SER A 303 -3.01 16.26 2.54
CA SER A 303 -2.85 14.88 2.07
C SER A 303 -2.59 13.87 3.20
N GLY A 304 -2.54 14.31 4.47
CA GLY A 304 -2.25 13.46 5.62
C GLY A 304 -0.77 13.04 5.75
N GLU A 305 0.13 13.62 4.95
CA GLU A 305 1.58 13.34 4.95
C GLU A 305 2.33 14.18 6.01
N SER A 306 1.77 14.29 7.23
CA SER A 306 2.27 15.21 8.27
C SER A 306 3.73 14.97 8.69
N ARG A 307 4.22 13.72 8.63
CA ARG A 307 5.63 13.42 8.91
C ARG A 307 6.58 14.04 7.89
N ARG A 308 6.17 14.04 6.62
CA ARG A 308 6.95 14.64 5.54
C ARG A 308 6.90 16.17 5.61
N ALA A 309 5.72 16.71 5.92
CA ALA A 309 5.56 18.13 6.20
C ALA A 309 6.48 18.58 7.35
N LEU A 310 6.60 17.78 8.41
CA LEU A 310 7.51 18.07 9.53
C LEU A 310 8.99 18.10 9.11
N GLY A 311 9.42 17.17 8.26
CA GLY A 311 10.77 17.19 7.70
C GLY A 311 11.04 18.45 6.86
N LEU A 312 10.03 18.91 6.10
CA LEU A 312 10.13 20.14 5.32
C LEU A 312 10.19 21.40 6.22
N VAL A 313 9.49 21.41 7.35
CA VAL A 313 9.62 22.46 8.38
C VAL A 313 11.04 22.51 8.95
N GLN A 314 11.67 21.36 9.18
CA GLN A 314 13.06 21.32 9.65
C GLN A 314 14.02 21.92 8.62
N GLU A 315 13.91 21.50 7.36
CA GLU A 315 14.72 22.03 6.25
C GLU A 315 14.57 23.55 6.11
N CYS A 316 13.32 24.05 6.10
CA CYS A 316 13.08 25.49 6.05
C CYS A 316 13.59 26.21 7.30
N GLY A 317 13.56 25.55 8.46
CA GLY A 317 14.10 26.05 9.72
C GLY A 317 15.63 26.16 9.77
N GLU A 318 16.35 25.40 8.96
CA GLU A 318 17.81 25.51 8.77
C GLU A 318 18.16 26.71 7.88
N ILE A 319 17.27 27.09 6.96
CA ILE A 319 17.42 28.26 6.09
C ILE A 319 17.05 29.54 6.83
N ASP A 320 15.90 29.54 7.51
CA ASP A 320 15.39 30.63 8.33
C ASP A 320 15.00 30.11 9.72
N PRO A 321 15.76 30.44 10.79
CA PRO A 321 15.42 30.07 12.15
C PRO A 321 14.04 30.56 12.61
N ALA A 322 13.48 31.62 12.03
CA ALA A 322 12.15 32.13 12.34
C ALA A 322 11.03 31.43 11.57
N PHE A 323 11.35 30.52 10.64
CA PHE A 323 10.36 29.85 9.80
C PHE A 323 9.30 29.11 10.63
N LEU A 324 8.05 29.39 10.30
CA LEU A 324 6.84 28.81 10.90
C LEU A 324 5.79 28.63 9.79
N PRO A 325 5.08 27.50 9.70
CA PRO A 325 4.00 27.32 8.74
C PRO A 325 2.94 28.42 8.86
N ASP A 326 2.44 28.98 7.76
CA ASP A 326 1.55 30.16 7.79
C ASP A 326 0.13 29.90 8.36
N ASP A 327 -0.39 28.66 8.25
CA ASP A 327 -1.68 28.29 8.85
C ASP A 327 -1.47 27.85 10.31
N PRO A 328 -2.10 28.51 11.30
CA PRO A 328 -1.99 28.11 12.70
C PRO A 328 -2.37 26.63 12.93
N ARG A 329 -3.37 26.10 12.21
CA ARG A 329 -3.76 24.69 12.37
C ARG A 329 -2.61 23.76 11.98
N ASN A 330 -1.98 24.02 10.84
CA ASN A 330 -0.84 23.23 10.36
C ASN A 330 0.37 23.35 11.30
N ALA A 331 0.71 24.58 11.72
CA ALA A 331 1.82 24.82 12.65
C ALA A 331 1.61 24.09 13.98
N GLY A 332 0.40 24.15 14.52
CA GLY A 332 0.02 23.47 15.76
C GLY A 332 0.05 21.95 15.65
N GLU A 333 -0.57 21.37 14.61
CA GLU A 333 -0.56 19.92 14.41
C GLU A 333 0.85 19.35 14.22
N LEU A 334 1.73 20.11 13.55
CA LEU A 334 3.14 19.76 13.39
C LEU A 334 3.91 19.87 14.71
N ALA A 335 3.57 20.82 15.59
CA ALA A 335 4.12 20.90 16.94
C ALA A 335 3.73 19.68 17.80
N ASP A 336 2.45 19.29 17.78
CA ASP A 336 1.96 18.08 18.45
C ASP A 336 2.65 16.82 17.90
N LEU A 337 2.83 16.73 16.58
CA LEU A 337 3.52 15.61 15.96
C LEU A 337 5.00 15.54 16.37
N ALA A 338 5.70 16.67 16.36
CA ALA A 338 7.09 16.74 16.80
C ALA A 338 7.25 16.26 18.25
N ALA A 339 6.34 16.66 19.14
CA ALA A 339 6.35 16.21 20.53
C ALA A 339 6.14 14.69 20.66
N ARG A 340 5.15 14.13 19.93
CA ARG A 340 4.89 12.68 19.90
C ARG A 340 6.07 11.86 19.38
N LEU A 341 6.84 12.41 18.44
CA LEU A 341 8.04 11.78 17.89
C LEU A 341 9.30 11.99 18.75
N GLY A 342 9.19 12.65 19.91
CA GLY A 342 10.32 12.93 20.80
C GLY A 342 11.26 14.02 20.30
N MET A 343 10.86 14.82 19.30
CA MET A 343 11.65 15.93 18.76
C MET A 343 11.49 17.19 19.61
N SER A 344 11.85 17.13 20.90
CA SER A 344 11.49 18.14 21.92
C SER A 344 11.93 19.56 21.57
N ARG A 345 13.12 19.74 20.98
CA ARG A 345 13.61 21.07 20.56
C ARG A 345 12.78 21.67 19.43
N LEU A 346 12.39 20.85 18.45
CA LEU A 346 11.56 21.30 17.33
C LEU A 346 10.14 21.59 17.79
N ALA A 347 9.57 20.72 18.63
CA ALA A 347 8.26 20.93 19.23
C ALA A 347 8.21 22.25 20.02
N LEU A 348 9.22 22.50 20.87
CA LEU A 348 9.33 23.75 21.61
C LEU A 348 9.47 24.97 20.68
N LYS A 349 10.29 24.88 19.63
CA LYS A 349 10.43 25.95 18.62
C LYS A 349 9.08 26.29 18.00
N LEU A 350 8.35 25.28 17.53
CA LEU A 350 7.04 25.48 16.89
C LEU A 350 6.01 26.04 17.88
N CYS A 351 5.97 25.55 19.12
CA CYS A 351 5.06 26.09 20.14
C CYS A 351 5.39 27.55 20.48
N ARG A 352 6.67 27.91 20.65
CA ARG A 352 7.09 29.30 20.91
C ARG A 352 6.74 30.21 19.73
N GLY A 353 7.02 29.77 18.51
CA GLY A 353 6.62 30.47 17.29
C GLY A 353 5.10 30.67 17.22
N TYR A 354 4.33 29.62 17.52
CA TYR A 354 2.87 29.67 17.56
C TYR A 354 2.35 30.73 18.55
N LEU A 355 2.86 30.74 19.78
CA LEU A 355 2.46 31.69 20.82
C LEU A 355 2.84 33.14 20.47
N ALA A 356 3.96 33.33 19.78
CA ALA A 356 4.41 34.65 19.35
C ALA A 356 3.55 35.19 18.20
N THR A 357 3.20 34.33 17.23
CA THR A 357 2.46 34.72 16.02
C THR A 357 0.95 34.81 16.26
N TRP A 358 0.37 33.89 17.05
CA TRP A 358 -1.07 33.82 17.32
C TRP A 358 -1.40 33.74 18.82
N PRO A 359 -1.04 34.76 19.62
CA PRO A 359 -1.24 34.75 21.07
C PRO A 359 -2.72 34.71 21.51
N ARG A 360 -3.65 35.06 20.62
CA ARG A 360 -5.10 35.10 20.86
C ARG A 360 -5.87 33.91 20.25
N ASP A 361 -5.18 32.96 19.62
CA ASP A 361 -5.83 31.76 19.11
C ASP A 361 -6.35 30.90 20.27
N GLY A 362 -7.53 30.28 20.10
CA GLY A 362 -8.14 29.44 21.14
C GLY A 362 -7.28 28.23 21.54
N LYS A 363 -6.35 27.79 20.69
CA LYS A 363 -5.38 26.73 21.00
C LYS A 363 -4.08 27.23 21.60
N ALA A 364 -3.88 28.55 21.77
CA ALA A 364 -2.66 29.08 22.39
C ALA A 364 -2.38 28.48 23.79
N PRO A 365 -3.38 28.29 24.69
CA PRO A 365 -3.13 27.62 25.97
C PRO A 365 -2.65 26.17 25.83
N HIS A 366 -3.15 25.43 24.83
CA HIS A 366 -2.72 24.05 24.54
C HIS A 366 -1.24 24.02 24.12
N TYR A 367 -0.85 24.84 23.15
CA TYR A 367 0.56 24.88 22.69
C TYR A 367 1.50 25.51 23.73
N GLY A 368 0.98 26.38 24.59
CA GLY A 368 1.71 26.87 25.76
C GLY A 368 1.97 25.80 26.81
N LEU A 369 0.97 24.97 27.11
CA LEU A 369 1.13 23.82 27.99
C LEU A 369 2.10 22.80 27.39
N LEU A 370 1.98 22.50 26.09
CA LEU A 370 2.89 21.60 25.38
C LEU A 370 4.34 22.11 25.44
N ALA A 371 4.56 23.40 25.20
CA ALA A 371 5.89 24.03 25.33
C ALA A 371 6.46 23.88 26.75
N ALA A 372 5.63 24.08 27.78
CA ALA A 372 6.05 23.93 29.18
C ALA A 372 6.42 22.48 29.52
N GLN A 373 5.69 21.50 29.00
CA GLN A 373 6.04 20.07 29.12
C GLN A 373 7.38 19.76 28.44
N GLN A 374 7.59 20.26 27.21
CA GLN A 374 8.88 20.07 26.53
C GLN A 374 10.04 20.69 27.32
N LEU A 375 9.85 21.88 27.89
CA LEU A 375 10.84 22.55 28.72
C LEU A 375 11.14 21.79 30.02
N GLY A 376 10.12 21.53 30.83
CA GLY A 376 10.29 20.99 32.18
C GLY A 376 10.64 19.51 32.19
N GLU A 377 9.99 18.69 31.36
CA GLU A 377 10.13 17.23 31.45
C GLU A 377 11.16 16.65 30.47
N ARG A 378 11.41 17.32 29.34
CA ARG A 378 12.27 16.77 28.27
C ARG A 378 13.59 17.50 28.08
N LEU A 379 13.64 18.79 28.40
CA LEU A 379 14.83 19.63 28.21
C LEU A 379 15.47 20.08 29.53
N ASP A 380 14.94 19.64 30.67
CA ASP A 380 15.44 19.96 32.02
C ASP A 380 15.56 21.47 32.28
N GLN A 381 14.55 22.23 31.82
CA GLN A 381 14.42 23.69 31.98
C GLN A 381 13.15 24.06 32.76
N PRO A 382 13.01 23.61 34.03
CA PRO A 382 11.79 23.77 34.83
C PRO A 382 11.47 25.23 35.14
N THR A 383 12.48 26.08 35.36
CA THR A 383 12.30 27.50 35.68
C THR A 383 11.63 28.24 34.53
N GLU A 384 12.08 27.99 33.29
CA GLU A 384 11.46 28.56 32.09
C GLU A 384 10.03 28.05 31.89
N ALA A 385 9.79 26.75 32.15
CA ALA A 385 8.46 26.16 32.08
C ALA A 385 7.49 26.82 33.07
N ILE A 386 7.89 26.99 34.34
CA ILE A 386 7.07 27.63 35.38
C ILE A 386 6.75 29.08 35.01
N VAL A 387 7.73 29.83 34.50
CA VAL A 387 7.51 31.22 34.04
C VAL A 387 6.51 31.25 32.87
N LEU A 388 6.61 30.33 31.92
CA LEU A 388 5.68 30.24 30.80
C LEU A 388 4.25 29.90 31.27
N LEU A 389 4.11 28.92 32.16
CA LEU A 389 2.81 28.54 32.76
C LEU A 389 2.18 29.72 33.52
N GLY A 390 2.98 30.48 34.28
CA GLY A 390 2.53 31.70 34.96
C GLY A 390 2.01 32.77 33.99
N LYS A 391 2.67 32.96 32.84
CA LYS A 391 2.20 33.88 31.79
C LYS A 391 0.89 33.43 31.17
N LEU A 392 0.77 32.13 30.84
CA LEU A 392 -0.45 31.55 30.28
C LEU A 392 -1.64 31.70 31.23
N ARG A 393 -1.39 31.47 32.53
CA ARG A 393 -2.38 31.61 33.59
C ARG A 393 -2.98 33.00 33.69
N THR A 394 -2.15 34.02 33.55
CA THR A 394 -2.57 35.43 33.59
C THR A 394 -3.28 35.83 32.29
N ALA A 395 -2.83 35.31 31.15
CA ALA A 395 -3.40 35.62 29.84
C ALA A 395 -4.76 34.93 29.59
N TRP A 396 -4.99 33.75 30.17
CA TRP A 396 -6.17 32.91 29.93
C TRP A 396 -6.79 32.42 31.25
N PRO A 397 -7.40 33.31 32.05
CA PRO A 397 -7.84 32.98 33.41
C PRO A 397 -8.91 31.89 33.47
N ASP A 398 -9.87 31.92 32.55
CA ASP A 398 -11.08 31.07 32.54
C ASP A 398 -11.03 29.91 31.54
N HIS A 399 -9.84 29.59 31.01
CA HIS A 399 -9.71 28.55 29.98
C HIS A 399 -9.84 27.13 30.58
N PRO A 400 -10.46 26.16 29.89
CA PRO A 400 -10.64 24.78 30.39
C PRO A 400 -9.35 24.09 30.86
N LEU A 401 -8.22 24.36 30.19
CA LEU A 401 -6.90 23.81 30.54
C LEU A 401 -6.25 24.44 31.78
N ARG A 402 -6.93 25.35 32.48
CA ARG A 402 -6.40 26.03 33.67
C ARG A 402 -5.96 25.05 34.76
N GLY A 403 -6.75 24.00 35.01
CA GLY A 403 -6.42 22.97 35.99
C GLY A 403 -5.13 22.22 35.65
N GLU A 404 -4.90 21.90 34.37
CA GLU A 404 -3.69 21.21 33.90
C GLU A 404 -2.45 22.12 33.98
N ILE A 405 -2.59 23.40 33.64
CA ILE A 405 -1.53 24.40 33.78
C ILE A 405 -1.07 24.51 35.24
N ASP A 406 -2.02 24.63 36.19
CA ASP A 406 -1.72 24.73 37.61
C ASP A 406 -1.20 23.41 38.21
N ALA A 407 -1.61 22.25 37.67
CA ALA A 407 -1.07 20.95 38.07
C ALA A 407 0.39 20.78 37.64
N LEU A 408 0.70 21.07 36.37
CA LEU A 408 2.07 20.98 35.84
C LEU A 408 3.01 21.95 36.55
N ALA A 409 2.57 23.18 36.83
CA ALA A 409 3.38 24.15 37.56
C ALA A 409 3.76 23.66 38.97
N ARG A 410 2.80 23.06 39.70
CA ARG A 410 3.05 22.49 41.03
C ARG A 410 3.99 21.28 40.97
N GLN A 411 3.82 20.40 39.98
CA GLN A 411 4.69 19.25 39.79
C GLN A 411 6.14 19.67 39.56
N LEU A 412 6.37 20.62 38.65
CA LEU A 412 7.72 21.12 38.36
C LEU A 412 8.34 21.87 39.55
N GLN A 413 7.54 22.60 40.34
CA GLN A 413 8.03 23.22 41.57
C GLN A 413 8.46 22.18 42.62
N ALA A 414 7.66 21.13 42.82
CA ALA A 414 7.96 20.09 43.80
C ALA A 414 9.18 19.23 43.43
N GLN A 415 9.50 19.08 42.15
CA GLN A 415 10.67 18.32 41.67
C GLN A 415 11.99 19.10 41.81
N HIS A 416 11.93 20.42 41.96
CA HIS A 416 13.10 21.32 42.01
C HIS A 416 13.17 22.16 43.29
N SER A 417 12.36 21.83 44.30
CA SER A 417 12.50 22.29 45.69
C SER A 417 13.38 21.31 46.44
#